data_AF-K1Y852-F1
#
_entry.id   AF-K1Y852-F1
#
_cell.length_a   1.000
_cell.length_b   1.000
_cell.length_c   1.000
_cell.angle_alpha   90.00
_cell.angle_beta   90.00
_cell.angle_gamma   90.00
#
_symmetry.space_group_name_H-M   'P 1'
#
loop_
_entity.id
_entity.type
_entity.pdbx_description
1 polymer ?
#
loop_
_entity_poly.entity_id
_entity_poly.type
_entity_poly.pdbx_seq_one_letter_code
_entity_poly.pdbx_strand_id
1 'polypeptide(L)' 'MQMQSALFETHAIRRVYDEKTEIWWFSVVDIIQVLIQRPDYQAARNYWKVLKRRTSR' A
#
# COMPACT_ATOMS: atom_id res chain seq x y z
N MET A 1 -5.08 -12.37 -11.78
CA MET A 1 -4.95 -11.34 -10.73
C MET A 1 -5.42 -10.00 -11.28
N GLN A 2 -6.64 -9.59 -10.94
CA GLN A 2 -7.19 -8.29 -11.34
C GLN A 2 -6.96 -7.27 -10.22
N MET A 3 -6.41 -6.11 -10.56
CA MET A 3 -6.28 -5.01 -9.60
C MET A 3 -7.66 -4.44 -9.28
N GLN A 4 -7.99 -4.44 -8.00
CA GLN A 4 -9.23 -3.89 -7.46
C GLN A 4 -8.90 -2.73 -6.52
N SER A 5 -9.76 -1.73 -6.46
CA SER A 5 -9.69 -0.67 -5.46
C SER A 5 -10.65 -0.98 -4.30
N ALA A 6 -10.20 -0.79 -3.07
CA ALA A 6 -11.05 -0.77 -1.89
C ALA A 6 -10.92 0.59 -1.19
N LEU A 7 -11.99 1.07 -0.56
CA LEU A 7 -11.93 2.24 0.30
C LEU A 7 -11.35 1.83 1.65
N PHE A 8 -10.34 2.56 2.12
CA PHE A 8 -9.76 2.43 3.44
C PHE A 8 -9.62 3.82 4.06
N GLU A 9 -10.29 4.04 5.19
CA GLU A 9 -10.52 5.37 5.75
C GLU A 9 -11.15 6.31 4.70
N THR A 10 -10.38 7.30 4.23
CA THR A 10 -10.80 8.29 3.24
C THR A 10 -10.12 8.11 1.88
N HIS A 11 -9.38 7.02 1.68
CA HIS A 11 -8.53 6.81 0.50
C HIS A 11 -8.83 5.48 -0.20
N ALA A 12 -8.75 5.48 -1.53
CA ALA A 12 -8.80 4.25 -2.31
C ALA A 12 -7.43 3.56 -2.30
N ILE A 13 -7.38 2.31 -1.84
CA ILE A 13 -6.17 1.48 -1.82
C ILE A 13 -6.25 0.38 -2.87
N ARG A 14 -5.12 0.08 -3.51
CA ARG A 14 -5.00 -1.05 -4.44
C ARG A 14 -4.89 -2.36 -3.68
N ARG A 15 -5.73 -3.32 -4.07
CA ARG A 15 -5.70 -4.71 -3.60
C ARG A 15 -5.82 -5.69 -4.75
N VAL A 16 -5.31 -6.89 -4.54
CA VAL A 16 -5.41 -8.02 -5.48
C VAL A 16 -5.76 -9.26 -4.67
N TYR A 17 -6.80 -9.97 -5.09
CA TYR A 17 -7.07 -11.30 -4.58
C TYR A 17 -6.29 -12.33 -5.39
N ASP A 18 -5.55 -13.19 -4.70
CA ASP A 18 -4.90 -14.36 -5.29
C ASP A 18 -5.78 -15.60 -5.06
N GLU A 19 -6.48 -16.03 -6.10
CA GLU A 19 -7.36 -17.20 -6.06
C GLU A 19 -6.61 -18.51 -5.78
N LYS A 20 -5.30 -18.59 -6.09
CA LYS A 20 -4.53 -19.83 -5.92
C LYS A 20 -4.12 -20.07 -4.47
N THR A 21 -3.88 -18.99 -3.74
CA THR A 21 -3.41 -19.04 -2.36
C THR A 21 -4.47 -18.58 -1.37
N GLU A 22 -5.62 -18.11 -1.87
CA GLU A 22 -6.71 -17.49 -1.12
C GLU A 22 -6.26 -16.26 -0.31
N ILE A 23 -5.18 -15.60 -0.72
CA ILE A 23 -4.57 -14.47 -0.02
C ILE A 23 -4.96 -13.15 -0.67
N TRP A 24 -5.22 -12.15 0.18
CA TRP A 24 -5.33 -10.75 -0.23
C TRP A 24 -3.98 -10.04 -0.18
N TRP A 25 -3.59 -9.45 -1.30
CA TRP A 25 -2.42 -8.60 -1.42
C TRP A 25 -2.84 -7.14 -1.45
N PHE A 26 -2.10 -6.29 -0.73
CA PHE A 26 -2.37 -4.85 -0.65
C PHE A 26 -1.14 -4.03 -1.04
N SER A 27 -1.37 -2.85 -1.61
CA SER A 27 -0.31 -1.88 -1.87
C SER A 27 0.17 -1.26 -0.56
N VAL A 28 1.40 -1.59 -0.16
CA VAL A 28 2.06 -1.01 1.02
C VAL A 28 2.20 0.51 0.89
N VAL A 29 2.45 1.03 -0.32
CA VAL A 29 2.60 2.48 -0.54
C VAL A 29 1.28 3.21 -0.31
N ASP A 30 0.16 2.64 -0.75
CA ASP A 30 -1.16 3.25 -0.59
C ASP A 30 -1.53 3.27 0.89
N ILE A 31 -1.27 2.17 1.62
CA ILE A 31 -1.48 2.11 3.08
C ILE A 31 -0.64 3.18 3.78
N ILE A 32 0.66 3.29 3.45
CA ILE A 32 1.54 4.31 4.03
C ILE A 32 0.99 5.71 3.76
N GLN A 33 0.49 5.98 2.55
CA GLN A 33 -0.11 7.27 2.19
C GLN A 33 -1.29 7.62 3.10
N VAL A 34 -2.20 6.67 3.34
CA VAL A 34 -3.32 6.85 4.29
C VAL A 34 -2.80 7.14 5.69
N LEU A 35 -1.84 6.35 6.17
CA LEU A 35 -1.33 6.44 7.54
C LEU A 35 -0.58 7.74 7.82
N ILE A 36 0.17 8.27 6.84
CA ILE A 36 0.86 9.57 6.98
C ILE A 36 -0.07 10.75 6.72
N GLN A 37 -1.33 10.52 6.32
CA GLN A 37 -2.34 11.51 5.99
C GLN A 37 -1.86 12.59 5.01
N ARG A 38 -0.94 12.22 4.10
CA ARG A 38 -0.45 13.13 3.08
C ARG A 38 -1.07 12.77 1.73
N PRO A 39 -1.59 13.75 0.99
CA PRO A 39 -2.13 13.50 -0.35
C PRO A 39 -1.03 13.10 -1.35
N ASP A 40 0.24 13.40 -1.05
CA ASP A 40 1.36 13.15 -1.94
C ASP A 40 1.82 11.67 -1.92
N TYR A 41 1.52 10.97 -3.02
CA TYR A 41 1.99 9.62 -3.29
C TYR A 41 3.53 9.51 -3.30
N GLN A 42 4.23 10.52 -3.79
CA GLN A 42 5.69 10.51 -3.85
C GLN A 42 6.30 10.55 -2.44
N ALA A 43 5.69 11.30 -1.51
CA ALA A 43 6.07 11.29 -0.11
C ALA A 43 5.92 9.90 0.52
N ALA A 44 4.80 9.21 0.29
CA ALA A 44 4.57 7.85 0.77
C ALA A 44 5.58 6.85 0.21
N ARG A 45 5.87 6.94 -1.10
CA ARG A 45 6.88 6.09 -1.77
C ARG A 45 8.29 6.32 -1.22
N ASN A 46 8.68 7.57 -0.99
CA ASN A 46 9.97 7.92 -0.40
C ASN A 46 10.08 7.41 1.04
N TYR A 47 9.02 7.54 1.83
CA TYR A 47 8.95 7.00 3.19
C TYR A 47 9.14 5.47 3.18
N TRP A 48 8.42 4.76 2.31
CA TRP A 48 8.58 3.31 2.16
C TRP A 48 10.01 2.91 1.79
N LYS A 49 10.66 3.64 0.87
CA LYS A 49 12.07 3.39 0.49
C LYS A 49 13.01 3.48 1.69
N VAL A 50 12.81 4.45 2.58
CA VAL A 50 13.60 4.60 3.81
C VAL A 50 13.27 3.49 4.81
N LEU A 51 11.99 3.18 5.01
CA LEU A 51 11.54 2.12 5.92
C LEU A 51 12.12 0.76 5.53
N LYS A 52 12.02 0.38 4.25
CA LYS A 52 12.55 -0.88 3.74
C LYS A 52 14.04 -1.04 4.01
N ARG A 53 14.83 0.02 3.86
CA ARG A 53 16.27 0.03 4.18
C ARG A 53 16.57 -0.17 5.67
N ARG A 54 15.67 0.26 6.55
CA ARG A 54 15.82 0.10 8.02
C ARG A 54 15.42 -1.30 8.48
N THR A 55 14.38 -1.87 7.87
CA THR A 55 13.87 -3.22 8.21
C THR A 55 14.72 -4.34 7.60
N SER A 56 15.44 -4.08 6.52
CA SER A 56 16.38 -5.04 5.91
C SER A 56 17.75 -5.05 6.60
N ARG A 57 17.83 -4.68 7.87
CA ARG A 57 19.06 -4.62 8.65
C ARG A 57 19.15 -5.79 9.62
#